data_AF-A0A0H5Q0X9-F1
#
_entry.id   AF-A0A0H5Q0X9-F1
#
_cell.length_a   1.000
_cell.length_b   1.000
_cell.length_c   1.000
_cell.angle_alpha   90.00
_cell.angle_beta   90.00
_cell.angle_gamma   90.00
#
_symmetry.space_group_name_H-M   'P 1'
#
loop_
_entity.id
_entity.type
_entity.pdbx_description
1 polymer ?
#
loop_
_entity_poly.entity_id
_entity_poly.type
_entity_poly.pdbx_seq_one_letter_code
_entity_poly.pdbx_strand_id
1 'polypeptide(L)'
;MKDTKDQGTGDMFGTKRGRGRPKTGAAKSGAERQAAYRAKQQDNNVTVTINRALMEGLAAQMQAIRDGGSAVVLTQEQAGEILRALRTAETKQLRG
;
A
#
# COMPACT_ATOMS: atom_id res chain seq x y z
N MET A 1 9.54 25.51 48.10
CA MET A 1 9.32 26.45 46.98
C MET A 1 10.58 26.42 46.13
N LYS A 2 10.48 26.15 44.82
CA LYS A 2 11.66 26.04 43.95
C LYS A 2 12.13 27.46 43.59
N ASP A 3 13.41 27.74 43.79
CA ASP A 3 13.97 29.08 43.61
C ASP A 3 13.91 29.49 42.13
N THR A 4 13.37 30.68 41.87
CA THR A 4 13.04 31.17 40.52
C THR A 4 14.27 31.70 39.77
N LYS A 5 15.40 31.86 40.47
CA LYS A 5 16.68 32.30 39.91
C LYS A 5 17.65 31.17 39.56
N ASP A 6 17.26 29.91 39.79
CA ASP A 6 18.04 28.75 39.37
C ASP A 6 17.81 28.44 37.88
N GLN A 7 18.37 29.32 37.03
CA GLN A 7 18.36 29.19 35.57
C GLN A 7 19.48 28.25 35.07
N GLY A 8 20.38 27.79 35.95
CA GLY A 8 21.60 27.06 35.58
C GLY A 8 21.56 25.55 35.85
N THR A 9 20.81 25.09 36.86
CA THR A 9 20.85 23.66 37.25
C THR A 9 20.12 22.75 36.24
N GLY A 10 19.23 23.29 35.43
CA GLY A 10 18.56 22.56 34.35
C GLY A 10 19.44 22.28 33.13
N ASP A 11 20.53 23.03 32.94
CA ASP A 11 21.40 22.95 31.77
C ASP A 11 22.62 22.03 31.97
N MET A 12 22.95 21.71 33.23
CA MET A 12 24.00 20.72 33.56
C MET A 12 23.56 19.26 33.37
N PHE A 13 22.26 19.02 33.24
CA PHE A 13 21.70 17.73 32.82
C PHE A 13 20.92 17.96 31.54
N GLY A 14 21.62 17.90 30.40
CA GLY A 14 21.06 18.16 29.07
C GLY A 14 19.62 17.67 28.94
N THR A 15 18.72 18.58 28.53
CA THR A 15 17.25 18.39 28.54
C THR A 15 16.88 16.94 28.22
N LYS A 16 16.44 16.17 29.23
CA LYS A 16 16.11 14.75 29.07
C LYS A 16 15.09 14.61 27.94
N ARG A 17 15.52 14.08 26.79
CA ARG A 17 14.65 13.88 25.63
C ARG A 17 13.49 12.97 26.05
N GLY A 18 12.26 13.47 25.95
CA GLY A 18 11.08 12.62 26.04
C GLY A 18 11.22 11.49 25.03
N ARG A 19 10.91 10.25 25.44
CA ARG A 19 10.93 9.10 24.52
C ARG A 19 9.90 9.38 23.42
N GLY A 20 10.30 9.23 22.16
CA GLY A 20 9.44 9.48 21.00
C GLY A 20 10.04 10.47 20.01
N ARG A 21 9.21 11.37 19.49
CA ARG A 21 9.46 12.14 18.26
C ARG A 21 10.71 13.03 18.36
N PRO A 22 11.58 13.08 17.33
CA PRO A 22 12.68 14.03 17.31
C PRO A 22 12.16 15.47 17.39
N LYS A 23 12.83 16.31 18.19
CA LYS A 23 12.51 17.74 18.37
C LYS A 23 12.74 18.55 17.09
N THR A 24 13.61 18.08 16.21
CA THR A 24 13.92 18.73 14.94
C THR A 24 12.84 18.41 13.91
N GLY A 25 12.41 19.44 13.15
CA GLY A 25 11.25 19.46 12.25
C GLY A 25 11.23 18.47 11.08
N ALA A 26 12.10 17.46 11.08
CA ALA A 26 12.10 16.35 10.12
C ALA A 26 11.00 15.31 10.40
N ALA A 27 10.19 15.50 11.43
CA ALA A 27 9.18 14.54 11.81
C ALA A 27 7.91 14.74 10.98
N LYS A 28 7.60 13.78 10.08
CA LYS A 28 6.38 13.83 9.25
C LYS A 28 5.13 14.12 10.07
N SER A 29 4.33 15.08 9.62
CA SER A 29 3.02 15.40 10.19
C SER A 29 2.07 14.19 10.06
N GLY A 30 0.98 14.15 10.84
CA GLY A 30 -0.02 13.09 10.70
C GLY A 30 -0.61 13.01 9.29
N ALA A 31 -0.84 14.17 8.68
CA ALA A 31 -1.32 14.31 7.31
C ALA A 31 -0.30 13.78 6.29
N GLU A 32 0.99 14.10 6.45
CA GLU A 32 2.05 13.60 5.56
C GLU A 32 2.23 12.09 5.65
N ARG A 33 2.03 11.49 6.83
CA ARG A 33 2.05 10.03 6.96
C ARG A 33 0.86 9.38 6.26
N GLN A 34 -0.34 9.96 6.39
CA GLN A 34 -1.51 9.47 5.66
C GLN A 34 -1.36 9.64 4.15
N ALA A 35 -0.81 10.76 3.68
CA ALA A 35 -0.53 10.97 2.26
C ALA A 35 0.48 9.96 1.72
N ALA A 36 1.60 9.74 2.43
CA ALA A 36 2.59 8.74 2.07
C ALA A 36 2.04 7.30 2.12
N TYR A 37 1.14 7.02 3.06
CA TYR A 37 0.46 5.72 3.12
C TYR A 37 -0.51 5.52 1.94
N ARG A 38 -1.32 6.53 1.60
CA ARG A 38 -2.20 6.48 0.42
C ARG A 38 -1.40 6.34 -0.87
N ALA A 39 -0.29 7.07 -1.00
CA ALA A 39 0.62 6.95 -2.14
C ALA A 39 1.19 5.52 -2.23
N LYS A 40 1.68 4.97 -1.12
CA LYS A 40 2.17 3.58 -1.07
C LYS A 40 1.08 2.56 -1.41
N GLN A 41 -0.16 2.80 -1.01
CA GLN A 41 -1.29 1.94 -1.36
C GLN A 41 -1.67 2.05 -2.84
N GLN A 42 -1.53 3.23 -3.45
CA GLN A 42 -1.72 3.42 -4.90
C GLN A 42 -0.60 2.77 -5.71
N ASP A 43 0.60 2.66 -5.14
CA ASP A 43 1.73 1.93 -5.72
C ASP A 43 1.61 0.40 -5.61
N ASN A 44 0.58 -0.14 -4.93
CA ASN A 44 0.31 -1.58 -4.90
C ASN A 44 -0.31 -2.04 -6.23
N ASN A 45 0.44 -1.89 -7.32
CA ASN A 45 0.12 -2.46 -8.60
C ASN A 45 0.60 -3.93 -8.66
N VAL A 46 -0.08 -4.73 -9.48
CA VAL A 46 0.35 -6.10 -9.76
C VAL A 46 0.50 -6.23 -11.26
N THR A 47 1.73 -6.52 -11.70
CA THR A 47 2.02 -6.81 -13.11
C THR A 47 1.84 -8.30 -13.35
N VAL A 48 0.97 -8.66 -14.29
CA VAL A 48 0.61 -10.06 -14.57
C VAL A 48 0.92 -10.37 -16.03
N THR A 49 1.62 -11.46 -16.28
CA THR A 49 1.83 -11.96 -17.64
C THR A 49 0.75 -13.00 -17.96
N ILE A 50 -0.04 -12.75 -19.00
CA ILE A 50 -1.11 -13.62 -19.46
C ILE A 50 -0.85 -13.97 -20.93
N ASN A 51 -1.17 -15.20 -21.34
CA ASN A 51 -1.05 -15.62 -22.72
C ASN A 51 -1.99 -14.79 -23.62
N ARG A 52 -1.49 -14.33 -24.77
CA ARG A 52 -2.25 -13.53 -25.73
C ARG A 52 -3.58 -14.19 -26.14
N ALA A 53 -3.61 -15.51 -26.29
CA ALA A 53 -4.84 -16.22 -26.67
C ALA A 53 -5.95 -16.13 -25.61
N LEU A 54 -5.59 -15.93 -24.34
CA LEU A 54 -6.54 -15.79 -23.23
C LEU A 54 -7.00 -14.34 -23.03
N MET A 55 -6.27 -13.36 -23.58
CA MET A 55 -6.58 -11.94 -23.41
C MET A 55 -7.88 -11.52 -24.08
N GLU A 56 -8.17 -12.06 -25.27
CA GLU A 56 -9.43 -11.75 -25.98
C GLU A 56 -10.64 -12.29 -25.22
N GLY A 57 -10.56 -13.54 -24.73
CA GLY A 57 -11.61 -14.14 -23.91
C GLY A 57 -11.81 -13.41 -22.58
N LEU A 58 -10.72 -12.98 -21.93
CA LEU A 58 -10.78 -12.18 -20.70
C LEU A 58 -11.44 -10.83 -20.95
N ALA A 59 -11.08 -10.12 -22.03
CA ALA A 59 -11.68 -8.84 -22.38
C ALA A 59 -13.18 -8.98 -22.65
N ALA A 60 -13.58 -10.00 -23.41
CA ALA A 60 -14.98 -10.29 -23.70
C ALA A 60 -15.77 -10.65 -22.43
N GLN A 61 -15.19 -11.44 -21.52
CA GLN A 61 -15.81 -11.76 -20.22
C GLN A 61 -16.02 -10.50 -19.37
N MET A 62 -15.03 -9.60 -19.32
CA MET A 62 -15.13 -8.35 -18.55
C MET A 62 -16.16 -7.40 -19.15
N GLN A 63 -16.27 -7.35 -20.48
CA GLN A 63 -17.30 -6.57 -21.18
C GLN A 63 -18.70 -7.11 -20.90
N ALA A 64 -18.88 -8.44 -20.95
CA ALA A 64 -20.17 -9.07 -20.62
C ALA A 64 -20.62 -8.73 -19.19
N ILE A 65 -19.71 -8.80 -18.20
CA ILE A 65 -20.00 -8.43 -16.82
C ILE A 65 -20.38 -6.94 -16.72
N ARG A 66 -19.63 -6.06 -17.40
CA ARG A 66 -19.89 -4.60 -17.41
C ARG A 66 -21.29 -4.28 -17.92
N ASP A 67 -21.72 -4.97 -18.97
CA ASP A 67 -23.01 -4.75 -19.61
C ASP A 67 -24.17 -5.45 -18.85
N GLY A 68 -23.88 -6.04 -17.68
CA GLY A 68 -24.86 -6.76 -16.86
C GLY A 68 -25.22 -8.16 -17.36
N GLY A 69 -24.48 -8.66 -18.34
CA GLY A 69 -24.66 -9.98 -18.92
C GLY A 69 -24.06 -11.09 -18.04
N SER A 70 -24.76 -12.21 -17.94
CA SER A 70 -24.28 -13.43 -17.28
C SER A 70 -23.58 -14.39 -18.25
N ALA A 71 -23.16 -13.91 -19.43
CA ALA A 71 -22.54 -14.75 -20.44
C ALA A 71 -21.17 -15.26 -19.94
N VAL A 72 -21.01 -16.58 -19.94
CA VAL A 72 -19.74 -17.24 -19.67
C VAL A 72 -19.04 -17.42 -21.00
N VAL A 73 -18.04 -16.57 -21.25
CA VAL A 73 -17.28 -16.52 -22.50
C VAL A 73 -16.00 -17.36 -22.40
N LEU A 74 -15.42 -17.46 -21.19
CA LEU A 74 -14.23 -18.26 -20.92
C LEU A 74 -14.59 -19.70 -20.53
N THR A 75 -13.80 -20.67 -21.01
CA THR A 75 -13.90 -22.04 -20.48
C THR A 75 -13.38 -22.10 -19.04
N GLN A 76 -13.77 -23.13 -18.30
CA GLN A 76 -13.32 -23.33 -16.92
C GLN A 76 -11.79 -23.42 -16.81
N GLU A 77 -11.15 -24.07 -17.79
CA GLU A 77 -9.70 -24.23 -17.86
C GLU A 77 -9.00 -22.88 -18.09
N GLN A 78 -9.49 -22.09 -19.06
CA GLN A 78 -8.96 -20.76 -19.37
C GLN A 78 -9.10 -19.81 -18.18
N ALA A 79 -10.25 -19.83 -17.51
CA ALA A 79 -10.48 -19.05 -16.30
C ALA A 79 -9.54 -19.49 -15.16
N GLY A 80 -9.31 -20.80 -15.02
CA GLY A 80 -8.36 -21.35 -14.04
C GLY A 80 -6.92 -20.91 -14.30
N GLU A 81 -6.49 -20.89 -15.55
CA GLU A 81 -5.15 -20.43 -15.94
C GLU A 81 -4.94 -18.94 -15.63
N ILE A 82 -5.91 -18.10 -15.99
CA ILE A 82 -5.89 -16.66 -15.67
C ILE A 82 -5.85 -16.46 -14.15
N LEU A 83 -6.70 -17.17 -13.41
CA LEU A 83 -6.77 -17.05 -11.94
C LEU A 83 -5.45 -17.45 -11.28
N ARG A 84 -4.79 -18.50 -11.80
CA ARG A 84 -3.47 -18.92 -11.32
C ARG A 84 -2.44 -17.81 -11.55
N ALA A 85 -2.39 -17.23 -12.76
CA ALA A 85 -1.46 -16.15 -13.08
C ALA A 85 -1.65 -14.93 -12.16
N LEU A 86 -2.91 -14.54 -11.91
CA LEU A 86 -3.25 -13.46 -10.98
C LEU A 86 -2.77 -13.76 -9.56
N ARG A 87 -3.07 -14.95 -9.02
CA ARG A 87 -2.67 -15.32 -7.64
C ARG A 87 -1.16 -15.43 -7.48
N THR A 88 -0.45 -15.96 -8.48
CA THR A 88 1.01 -16.06 -8.44
C THR A 88 1.64 -14.67 -8.43
N ALA A 89 1.16 -13.75 -9.27
CA ALA A 89 1.64 -12.39 -9.31
C ALA A 89 1.32 -11.63 -8.01
N GLU A 90 0.09 -11.76 -7.48
CA GLU A 90 -0.34 -11.15 -6.22
C GLU A 90 0.55 -11.62 -5.05
N THR A 91 0.75 -12.93 -4.91
CA THR A 91 1.56 -13.50 -3.83
C THR A 91 2.98 -12.96 -3.90
N LYS A 92 3.60 -12.99 -5.09
CA LYS A 92 4.98 -12.57 -5.28
C LYS A 92 5.20 -11.07 -5.09
N GLN A 93 4.24 -10.23 -5.48
CA GLN A 93 4.42 -8.77 -5.54
C GLN A 93 3.87 -8.05 -4.31
N LEU A 94 2.77 -8.55 -3.74
CA LEU A 94 2.11 -7.88 -2.61
C LEU A 94 2.37 -8.55 -1.27
N ARG A 95 2.65 -9.86 -1.25
CA ARG A 95 2.73 -10.63 0.01
C ARG A 95 4.14 -11.03 0.43
N GLY A 96 5.09 -11.10 -0.52
CA GLY A 96 6.50 -11.40 -0.25
C GLY A 96 6.73 -12.87 0.05
#